data_AF-A0A091BWV3-F1
#
_entry.id   AF-A0A091BWV3-F1
#
_cell.length_a   1.000
_cell.length_b   1.000
_cell.length_c   1.000
_cell.angle_alpha   90.00
_cell.angle_beta   90.00
_cell.angle_gamma   90.00
#
_symmetry.space_group_name_H-M   'P 1'
#
loop_
_entity.id
_entity.type
_entity.pdbx_description
1 polymer ?
#
loop_
_entity_poly.entity_id
_entity_poly.type
_entity_poly.pdbx_seq_one_letter_code
_entity_poly.pdbx_strand_id
1 'polypeptide(L)'
;MDLITRLKVERDGKVHGGIYDITQKRFAFNSNKIEGSRLTEEQTSFIYETKTIANIGGTGIKIDDIVETTNHFKCFDYIINTVDEQLTEEYVKKLHSILKSGTSSEYNEYAPVGRYKVFENEVGQIATAAVDQVEEEMYSLLLGYNFKKKKI
;
A
#
# COMPACT_ATOMS: atom_id res chain seq x y z
N MET A 1 -21.99 16.24 1.57
CA MET A 1 -20.55 15.93 1.66
C MET A 1 -20.37 14.51 1.20
N ASP A 2 -19.60 14.29 0.14
CA ASP A 2 -19.24 12.96 -0.33
C ASP A 2 -18.19 12.30 0.59
N LEU A 3 -17.92 11.02 0.36
CA LEU A 3 -17.01 10.23 1.19
C LEU A 3 -15.57 10.76 1.15
N ILE A 4 -15.05 11.15 -0.01
CA ILE A 4 -13.67 11.66 -0.13
C ILE A 4 -13.53 12.94 0.66
N THR A 5 -14.48 13.87 0.52
CA THR A 5 -14.51 15.11 1.31
C THR A 5 -14.57 14.80 2.80
N ARG A 6 -15.39 13.83 3.22
CA ARG A 6 -15.46 13.41 4.63
C ARG A 6 -14.11 12.86 5.14
N LEU A 7 -13.45 12.01 4.36
CA LEU A 7 -12.15 11.44 4.71
C LEU A 7 -11.08 12.53 4.87
N LYS A 8 -11.04 13.50 3.94
CA LYS A 8 -10.11 14.65 4.01
C LYS A 8 -10.36 15.50 5.26
N VAL A 9 -11.62 15.86 5.53
CA VAL A 9 -12.01 16.66 6.70
C VAL A 9 -11.65 15.94 8.01
N GLU A 10 -11.93 14.65 8.12
CA GLU A 10 -11.59 13.88 9.32
C GLU A 10 -10.09 13.72 9.53
N ARG A 11 -9.32 13.48 8.46
CA ARG A 11 -7.85 13.44 8.52
C ARG A 11 -7.27 14.76 8.98
N ASP A 12 -7.64 15.86 8.31
CA ASP A 12 -7.07 17.18 8.56
C ASP A 12 -7.47 17.70 9.95
N GLY A 13 -8.68 17.34 10.40
CA GLY A 13 -9.17 17.59 11.76
C GLY A 13 -8.66 16.61 12.82
N LYS A 14 -7.88 15.58 12.44
CA LYS A 14 -7.38 14.51 13.34
C LYS A 14 -8.49 13.85 14.17
N VAL A 15 -9.62 13.57 13.53
CA VAL A 15 -10.80 12.98 14.18
C VAL A 15 -10.53 11.51 14.51
N HIS A 16 -10.39 11.21 15.81
CA HIS A 16 -10.25 9.84 16.31
C HIS A 16 -11.58 9.09 16.26
N GLY A 17 -11.56 7.82 15.85
CA GLY A 17 -12.76 6.98 15.72
C GLY A 17 -13.67 7.35 14.55
N GLY A 18 -13.27 8.30 13.70
CA GLY A 18 -13.95 8.62 12.45
C GLY A 18 -13.77 7.53 11.39
N ILE A 19 -14.49 7.64 10.26
CA ILE A 19 -14.37 6.70 9.15
C ILE A 19 -12.95 6.71 8.56
N TYR A 20 -12.27 7.85 8.48
CA TYR A 20 -10.88 7.93 8.04
C TYR A 20 -9.94 7.12 8.96
N ASP A 21 -10.04 7.34 10.27
CA ASP A 21 -9.24 6.67 11.30
C ASP A 21 -9.48 5.15 11.33
N ILE A 22 -10.75 4.74 11.28
CA ILE A 22 -11.15 3.32 11.24
C ILE A 22 -10.64 2.67 9.95
N THR A 23 -10.81 3.32 8.80
CA THR A 23 -10.36 2.78 7.51
C THR A 23 -8.86 2.63 7.45
N GLN A 24 -8.08 3.62 7.91
CA GLN A 24 -6.61 3.52 7.94
C GLN A 24 -6.13 2.30 8.73
N LYS A 25 -6.61 2.14 9.97
CA LYS A 25 -6.21 1.03 10.84
C LYS A 25 -6.63 -0.31 10.28
N ARG A 26 -7.90 -0.44 9.83
CA ARG A 26 -8.42 -1.71 9.32
C ARG A 26 -7.81 -2.11 7.98
N PHE A 27 -7.61 -1.18 7.05
CA PHE A 27 -7.02 -1.52 5.76
C PHE A 27 -5.56 -1.95 5.92
N ALA A 28 -4.78 -1.20 6.71
CA ALA A 28 -3.39 -1.56 6.98
C ALA A 28 -3.28 -2.93 7.65
N PHE A 29 -4.07 -3.20 8.70
CA PHE A 29 -4.06 -4.49 9.38
C PHE A 29 -4.41 -5.63 8.43
N ASN A 30 -5.54 -5.54 7.72
CA ASN A 30 -6.01 -6.65 6.88
C ASN A 30 -5.10 -6.90 5.67
N SER A 31 -4.66 -5.85 4.99
CA SER A 31 -3.76 -5.98 3.82
C SER A 31 -2.43 -6.60 4.24
N ASN A 32 -1.80 -6.09 5.29
CA ASN A 32 -0.51 -6.59 5.76
C ASN A 32 -0.64 -8.00 6.32
N LYS A 33 -1.79 -8.34 6.94
CA LYS A 33 -2.05 -9.69 7.43
C LYS A 33 -2.12 -10.72 6.30
N ILE A 34 -2.73 -10.36 5.17
CA ILE A 34 -2.79 -11.20 3.96
C ILE A 34 -1.37 -11.43 3.39
N GLU A 35 -0.50 -10.42 3.43
CA GLU A 35 0.91 -10.54 3.00
C GLU A 35 1.79 -11.34 3.99
N GLY A 36 1.27 -11.63 5.19
CA GLY A 36 1.94 -12.46 6.20
C GLY A 36 2.54 -11.69 7.37
N SER A 37 2.22 -10.40 7.52
CA SER A 37 2.59 -9.62 8.70
C SER A 37 2.08 -10.28 9.99
N ARG A 38 2.89 -10.19 11.04
CA ARG A 38 2.56 -10.73 12.36
C ARG A 38 1.97 -9.69 13.31
N LEU A 39 1.89 -8.43 12.91
CA LEU A 39 1.29 -7.38 13.72
C LEU A 39 -0.17 -7.71 14.03
N THR A 40 -0.58 -7.44 15.27
CA THR A 40 -1.99 -7.51 15.69
C THR A 40 -2.74 -6.24 15.27
N GLU A 41 -4.08 -6.28 15.32
CA GLU A 41 -4.91 -5.09 15.08
C GLU A 41 -4.61 -3.99 16.11
N GLU A 42 -4.37 -4.39 17.36
CA GLU A 42 -3.99 -3.47 18.45
C GLU A 42 -2.62 -2.84 18.19
N GLN A 43 -1.61 -3.62 17.79
CA GLN A 43 -0.28 -3.09 17.45
C GLN A 43 -0.34 -2.15 16.25
N THR A 44 -1.12 -2.49 15.22
CA THR A 44 -1.35 -1.63 14.07
C THR A 44 -1.98 -0.30 14.48
N SER A 45 -2.94 -0.35 15.40
CA SER A 45 -3.59 0.84 15.96
C SER A 45 -2.61 1.71 16.76
N PHE A 46 -1.77 1.11 17.61
CA PHE A 46 -0.76 1.87 18.36
C PHE A 46 0.32 2.49 17.46
N ILE A 47 0.75 1.80 16.39
CA ILE A 47 1.66 2.38 15.39
C ILE A 47 1.01 3.61 14.76
N TYR A 48 -0.25 3.51 14.36
CA TYR A 48 -0.98 4.61 13.73
C TYR A 48 -1.15 5.82 14.67
N GLU A 49 -1.66 5.58 15.88
CA GLU A 49 -2.08 6.64 16.79
C GLU A 49 -0.91 7.28 17.54
N THR A 50 0.06 6.47 17.96
CA THR A 50 1.09 6.88 18.92
C THR A 50 2.51 6.59 18.46
N LYS A 51 2.69 6.02 17.26
CA LYS A 51 4.00 5.58 16.73
C LYS A 51 4.74 4.66 17.71
N THR A 52 4.00 3.88 18.48
CA THR A 52 4.53 3.03 19.54
C THR A 52 4.27 1.57 19.20
N ILE A 53 5.22 0.71 19.58
CA ILE A 53 5.04 -0.73 19.59
C ILE A 53 4.80 -1.15 21.03
N ALA A 54 3.57 -1.56 21.33
CA ALA A 54 3.21 -2.10 22.64
C ALA A 54 2.95 -3.61 22.56
N ASN A 55 2.81 -4.24 23.72
CA ASN A 55 2.44 -5.65 23.86
C ASN A 55 3.39 -6.58 23.08
N ILE A 56 4.70 -6.30 23.14
CA ILE A 56 5.73 -7.16 22.58
C ILE A 56 5.81 -8.40 23.48
N GLY A 57 5.25 -9.51 23.01
CA GLY A 57 5.37 -10.82 23.66
C GLY A 57 6.76 -11.45 23.45
N GLY A 58 6.86 -12.76 23.66
CA GLY A 58 8.11 -13.50 23.45
C GLY A 58 8.54 -13.67 21.98
N THR A 59 7.71 -13.27 21.01
CA THR A 59 8.03 -13.34 19.59
C THR A 59 8.44 -11.96 19.06
N GLY A 60 9.60 -11.89 18.42
CA GLY A 60 10.09 -10.67 17.79
C GLY A 60 9.16 -10.16 16.68
N ILE A 61 9.12 -8.84 16.53
CA ILE A 61 8.43 -8.14 15.43
C ILE A 61 9.48 -7.79 14.38
N LYS A 62 9.18 -8.06 13.11
CA LYS A 62 10.05 -7.67 12.00
C LYS A 62 10.01 -6.16 11.83
N ILE A 63 11.17 -5.55 11.61
CA ILE A 63 11.26 -4.11 11.32
C ILE A 63 10.49 -3.78 10.04
N ASP A 64 10.59 -4.63 9.01
CA ASP A 64 9.85 -4.45 7.76
C ASP A 64 8.34 -4.35 7.98
N ASP A 65 7.73 -5.21 8.81
CA ASP A 65 6.29 -5.15 9.10
C ASP A 65 5.88 -3.77 9.67
N ILE A 66 6.72 -3.17 10.52
CA ILE A 66 6.47 -1.85 11.11
C ILE A 66 6.60 -0.76 10.05
N VAL A 67 7.65 -0.84 9.23
CA VAL A 67 7.91 0.13 8.15
C VAL A 67 6.82 0.08 7.09
N GLU A 68 6.45 -1.11 6.61
CA GLU A 68 5.38 -1.33 5.62
C GLU A 68 4.03 -0.87 6.15
N THR A 69 3.73 -1.09 7.43
CA THR A 69 2.51 -0.55 8.07
C THR A 69 2.51 0.98 8.07
N THR A 70 3.63 1.59 8.43
CA THR A 70 3.77 3.06 8.41
C THR A 70 3.65 3.61 6.98
N ASN A 71 4.21 2.90 6.00
CA ASN A 71 4.14 3.29 4.60
C ASN A 71 2.75 3.08 4.00
N HIS A 72 2.01 2.04 4.41
CA HIS A 72 0.62 1.85 4.04
C HIS A 72 -0.21 3.07 4.40
N PHE A 73 -0.03 3.65 5.60
CA PHE A 73 -0.73 4.87 5.99
C PHE A 73 -0.42 6.04 5.04
N LYS A 74 0.84 6.21 4.65
CA LYS A 74 1.27 7.23 3.66
C LYS A 74 0.68 6.96 2.27
N CYS A 75 0.63 5.71 1.83
CA CYS A 75 0.02 5.32 0.56
C CYS A 75 -1.47 5.70 0.53
N PHE A 76 -2.19 5.42 1.61
CA PHE A 76 -3.61 5.76 1.71
C PHE A 76 -3.84 7.27 1.66
N ASP A 77 -3.01 8.05 2.35
CA ASP A 77 -3.04 9.52 2.28
C ASP A 77 -2.75 10.05 0.88
N TYR A 78 -1.75 9.48 0.21
CA TYR A 78 -1.43 9.82 -1.17
C TYR A 78 -2.65 9.59 -2.06
N ILE A 79 -3.27 8.40 -2.00
CA ILE A 79 -4.46 8.05 -2.79
C ILE A 79 -5.63 9.00 -2.53
N ILE A 80 -5.90 9.40 -1.28
CA ILE A 80 -6.97 10.37 -0.98
C ILE A 80 -6.68 11.73 -1.62
N ASN A 81 -5.42 12.17 -1.60
CA ASN A 81 -5.01 13.46 -2.15
C ASN A 81 -5.08 13.48 -3.68
N THR A 82 -4.84 12.34 -4.33
CA THR A 82 -4.75 12.20 -5.78
C THR A 82 -5.89 11.39 -6.40
N VAL A 83 -7.01 11.22 -5.69
CA VAL A 83 -8.13 10.35 -6.11
C VAL A 83 -8.73 10.71 -7.47
N ASP A 84 -8.67 11.99 -7.84
CA ASP A 84 -9.20 12.51 -9.10
C ASP A 84 -8.18 12.41 -10.25
N GLU A 85 -6.91 12.08 -9.96
CA GLU A 85 -5.88 11.89 -10.97
C GLU A 85 -6.15 10.62 -11.80
N GLN A 86 -5.63 10.61 -13.02
CA GLN A 86 -5.71 9.44 -13.87
C GLN A 86 -4.76 8.35 -13.36
N LEU A 87 -5.21 7.09 -13.37
CA LEU A 87 -4.34 5.97 -13.07
C LEU A 87 -3.36 5.76 -14.23
N THR A 88 -2.08 5.98 -13.96
CA THR A 88 -0.96 5.80 -14.90
C THR A 88 0.02 4.75 -14.38
N GLU A 89 0.94 4.33 -15.24
CA GLU A 89 2.03 3.44 -14.85
C GLU A 89 2.92 4.09 -13.78
N GLU A 90 3.26 5.37 -13.96
CA GLU A 90 4.03 6.14 -12.99
C GLU A 90 3.33 6.20 -11.63
N TYR A 91 2.00 6.32 -11.61
CA TYR A 91 1.21 6.31 -10.38
C TYR A 91 1.32 4.96 -9.65
N VAL A 92 1.19 3.84 -10.37
CA VAL A 92 1.35 2.49 -9.79
C VAL A 92 2.77 2.30 -9.25
N LYS A 93 3.79 2.68 -10.01
CA LYS A 93 5.19 2.65 -9.57
C LYS A 93 5.44 3.55 -8.36
N LYS A 94 4.78 4.71 -8.29
CA LYS A 94 4.85 5.63 -7.15
C LYS A 94 4.25 5.01 -5.89
N LEU A 95 3.08 4.37 -5.99
CA LEU A 95 2.49 3.64 -4.87
C LEU A 95 3.42 2.52 -4.36
N HIS A 96 3.98 1.73 -5.29
CA HIS A 96 4.94 0.69 -4.93
C HIS A 96 6.19 1.27 -4.23
N SER A 97 6.70 2.41 -4.72
CA SER A 97 7.82 3.12 -4.11
C SER A 97 7.51 3.59 -2.70
N ILE A 98 6.34 4.20 -2.46
CA ILE A 98 5.95 4.64 -1.11
C ILE A 98 5.84 3.42 -0.18
N LEU A 99 5.20 2.34 -0.65
CA LEU A 99 4.95 1.14 0.16
C LEU A 99 6.25 0.48 0.63
N LYS A 100 7.22 0.31 -0.28
CA LYS A 100 8.45 -0.46 -0.01
C LYS A 100 9.66 0.40 0.41
N SER A 101 9.55 1.72 0.48
CA SER A 101 10.66 2.58 0.91
C SER A 101 11.05 2.36 2.38
N GLY A 102 12.35 2.29 2.67
CA GLY A 102 12.88 2.01 4.01
C GLY A 102 12.74 0.56 4.47
N THR A 103 12.23 -0.34 3.63
CA THR A 103 12.20 -1.79 3.91
C THR A 103 13.50 -2.44 3.49
N SER A 104 13.73 -3.69 3.92
CA SER A 104 14.85 -4.50 3.42
C SER A 104 14.88 -4.64 1.89
N SER A 105 13.73 -4.52 1.22
CA SER A 105 13.64 -4.60 -0.25
C SER A 105 14.25 -3.39 -0.96
N GLU A 106 14.31 -2.21 -0.32
CA GLU A 106 14.89 -1.01 -0.93
C GLU A 106 16.37 -1.18 -1.29
N TYR A 107 17.07 -2.03 -0.55
CA TYR A 107 18.49 -2.34 -0.74
C TYR A 107 18.71 -3.62 -1.55
N ASN A 108 17.63 -4.24 -2.04
CA ASN A 108 17.69 -5.50 -2.78
C ASN A 108 17.71 -5.23 -4.29
N GLU A 109 18.84 -5.53 -4.95
CA GLU A 109 19.01 -5.39 -6.40
C GLU A 109 18.03 -6.26 -7.20
N TYR A 110 17.54 -7.36 -6.61
CA TYR A 110 16.61 -8.31 -7.21
C TYR A 110 15.13 -7.89 -7.07
N ALA A 111 14.82 -6.94 -6.17
CA ALA A 111 13.45 -6.48 -5.88
C ALA A 111 13.38 -4.94 -5.92
N PRO A 112 13.57 -4.33 -7.11
CA PRO A 112 13.77 -2.90 -7.21
C PRO A 112 12.49 -2.12 -6.85
N VAL A 113 12.58 -1.33 -5.79
CA VAL A 113 11.49 -0.48 -5.30
C VAL A 113 11.09 0.54 -6.37
N GLY A 114 9.77 0.65 -6.62
CA GLY A 114 9.21 1.56 -7.63
C GLY A 114 9.50 1.18 -9.09
N ARG A 115 10.00 -0.03 -9.36
CA ARG A 115 10.27 -0.53 -10.71
C ARG A 115 9.63 -1.90 -10.94
N TYR A 116 9.61 -2.34 -12.19
CA TYR A 116 9.20 -3.70 -12.51
C TYR A 116 10.23 -4.73 -12.05
N LYS A 117 9.76 -5.97 -11.91
CA LYS A 117 10.61 -7.12 -11.63
C LYS A 117 11.71 -7.24 -12.70
N VAL A 118 12.86 -7.72 -12.27
CA VAL A 118 14.03 -7.97 -13.14
C VAL A 118 14.36 -9.45 -13.27
N PHE A 119 13.58 -10.31 -12.60
CA PHE A 119 13.65 -11.76 -12.67
C PHE A 119 12.26 -12.33 -12.87
N GLU A 120 12.19 -13.53 -13.44
CA GLU A 120 10.94 -14.28 -13.49
C GLU A 120 10.47 -14.65 -12.09
N ASN A 121 9.16 -14.61 -11.89
CA ASN A 121 8.53 -14.94 -10.62
C ASN A 121 7.16 -15.60 -10.84
N GLU A 122 6.77 -16.33 -9.80
CA GLU A 122 5.53 -17.10 -9.76
C GLU A 122 4.72 -16.69 -8.52
N VAL A 123 3.39 -16.78 -8.64
CA VAL A 123 2.48 -16.63 -7.50
C VAL A 123 1.66 -17.91 -7.40
N GLY A 124 1.81 -18.66 -6.30
CA GLY A 124 1.10 -19.92 -6.12
C GLY A 124 1.37 -20.95 -7.22
N GLN A 125 2.63 -21.05 -7.69
CA GLN A 125 3.08 -21.92 -8.79
C GLN A 125 2.57 -21.51 -10.19
N ILE A 126 1.97 -20.32 -10.32
CA ILE A 126 1.56 -19.77 -11.61
C ILE A 126 2.59 -18.72 -12.03
N ALA A 127 3.22 -18.95 -13.18
CA ALA A 127 4.12 -17.98 -13.79
C ALA A 127 3.36 -16.68 -14.12
N THR A 128 3.97 -15.55 -13.78
CA THR A 128 3.45 -14.22 -14.12
C THR A 128 4.00 -13.77 -15.48
N ALA A 129 3.54 -12.62 -16.00
CA ALA A 129 4.05 -12.04 -17.25
C ALA A 129 5.58 -11.97 -17.27
N ALA A 130 6.23 -12.35 -18.38
CA ALA A 130 7.70 -12.35 -18.48
C ALA A 130 8.30 -10.96 -18.22
N VAL A 131 9.55 -10.90 -17.77
CA VAL A 131 10.25 -9.64 -17.42
C VAL A 131 10.20 -8.61 -18.57
N ASP A 132 10.41 -9.07 -19.80
CA ASP A 132 10.41 -8.25 -21.02
C ASP A 132 8.99 -7.89 -21.52
N GLN A 133 7.95 -8.49 -20.94
CA GLN A 133 6.54 -8.26 -21.30
C GLN A 133 5.78 -7.42 -20.27
N VAL A 134 6.32 -7.21 -19.06
CA VAL A 134 5.59 -6.54 -17.96
C VAL A 134 5.09 -5.14 -18.37
N GLU A 135 5.89 -4.38 -19.09
CA GLU A 135 5.53 -3.03 -19.52
C GLU A 135 4.35 -3.03 -20.50
N GLU A 136 4.37 -3.92 -21.50
CA GLU A 136 3.30 -4.06 -22.49
C GLU A 136 1.98 -4.53 -21.84
N GLU A 137 2.06 -5.50 -20.93
CA GLU A 137 0.89 -6.01 -20.19
C GLU A 137 0.29 -4.94 -19.28
N MET A 138 1.13 -4.17 -18.59
CA MET A 138 0.68 -3.05 -17.75
C MET A 138 0.06 -1.92 -18.56
N TYR A 139 0.64 -1.61 -19.72
CA TYR A 139 0.05 -0.64 -20.65
C TYR A 139 -1.36 -1.09 -21.09
N SER A 140 -1.50 -2.35 -21.52
CA SER A 140 -2.77 -2.94 -21.93
C SER A 140 -3.82 -2.93 -20.82
N LEU A 141 -3.42 -3.27 -19.58
CA LEU A 141 -4.26 -3.22 -18.40
C LEU A 141 -4.77 -1.79 -18.11
N LEU A 142 -3.88 -0.82 -18.08
CA LEU A 142 -4.20 0.58 -17.77
C LEU A 142 -5.06 1.22 -18.87
N LEU A 143 -4.80 0.87 -20.13
CA LEU A 143 -5.62 1.28 -21.27
C LEU A 143 -7.05 0.75 -21.10
N GLY A 144 -7.21 -0.55 -20.82
CA GLY A 144 -8.51 -1.17 -20.58
C GLY A 144 -9.28 -0.58 -19.39
N TYR A 145 -8.57 -0.29 -18.28
CA TYR A 145 -9.15 0.36 -17.10
C TYR A 145 -9.67 1.77 -17.42
N ASN A 146 -8.84 2.59 -18.06
CA ASN A 146 -9.17 3.98 -18.37
C ASN A 146 -10.26 4.10 -19.45
N PHE A 147 -10.35 3.14 -20.38
CA PHE A 147 -11.47 3.08 -21.33
C PHE A 147 -12.81 2.79 -20.65
N LYS A 148 -12.84 1.89 -19.66
CA LYS A 148 -14.06 1.61 -18.90
C LYS A 148 -14.52 2.80 -18.07
N LYS A 149 -13.57 3.52 -17.44
CA LYS A 149 -13.87 4.74 -16.64
C LYS A 149 -14.58 5.82 -17.48
N LYS A 150 -14.23 5.98 -18.75
CA LYS A 150 -14.85 6.97 -19.66
C LYS A 150 -16.27 6.61 -20.12
N LYS A 151 -16.73 5.37 -19.92
CA LYS A 151 -18.06 4.91 -20.38
C LYS A 151 -19.15 5.04 -19.31
N ILE A 152 -18.80 5.44 -18.10
CA ILE A 152 -19.70 5.68 -16.96
C ILE A 152 -19.86 7.18 -16.79
#